data_AF-A0A5B7JZL2-F1
#
_entry.id   AF-A0A5B7JZL2-F1
#
_cell.length_a   1.000
_cell.length_b   1.000
_cell.length_c   1.000
_cell.angle_alpha   90.00
_cell.angle_beta   90.00
_cell.angle_gamma   90.00
#
_symmetry.space_group_name_H-M   'P 1'
#
loop_
_entity.id
_entity.type
_entity.pdbx_description
1 polymer ?
#
loop_
_entity_poly.entity_id
_entity_poly.type
_entity_poly.pdbx_seq_one_letter_code
_entity_poly.pdbx_strand_id
1 'polypeptide(L)'
;MDEVDKEDSLVWDSRNTRGHGMKLKKTMCRREMREYSFPNRSIEIWNNLNETVVQAINISDFKAKLDDYRHGNRTAQAYSSFPVKHN
;
A
#
# COMPACT_ATOMS: atom_id res chain seq x y z
N MET A 1 -27.61 13.99 11.73
CA MET A 1 -26.95 12.97 10.88
C MET A 1 -26.04 13.76 9.97
N ASP A 2 -24.78 13.89 10.34
CA ASP A 2 -23.82 14.56 9.45
C ASP A 2 -23.70 13.69 8.21
N GLU A 3 -24.11 14.26 7.08
CA GLU A 3 -23.92 13.71 5.76
C GLU A 3 -22.44 13.39 5.62
N VAL A 4 -22.10 12.11 5.69
CA VAL A 4 -20.72 11.66 5.51
C VAL A 4 -20.40 12.00 4.06
N ASP A 5 -19.64 13.07 3.86
CA ASP A 5 -19.00 13.43 2.60
C ASP A 5 -18.35 12.15 2.05
N LYS A 6 -19.06 11.49 1.14
CA LYS A 6 -18.58 10.31 0.40
C LYS A 6 -17.48 10.68 -0.59
N GLU A 7 -17.08 11.95 -0.61
CA GLU A 7 -16.14 12.59 -1.52
C GLU A 7 -14.75 12.83 -0.91
N ASP A 8 -14.35 12.09 0.13
CA ASP A 8 -12.91 11.78 0.31
C ASP A 8 -12.53 10.60 -0.60
N SER A 9 -12.86 10.80 -1.87
CA SER A 9 -12.50 9.99 -3.02
C SER A 9 -10.98 9.90 -3.06
N LEU A 10 -10.43 8.70 -3.27
CA LEU A 10 -9.00 8.45 -3.40
C LEU A 10 -8.44 9.25 -4.59
N VAL A 11 -8.05 10.51 -4.36
CA VAL A 11 -7.54 11.42 -5.38
C VAL A 11 -6.02 11.27 -5.47
N TRP A 12 -5.48 11.19 -6.69
CA TRP A 12 -4.04 11.21 -6.91
C TRP A 12 -3.43 12.56 -6.53
N ASP A 13 -2.27 12.56 -5.87
CA ASP A 13 -1.51 13.78 -5.63
C ASP A 13 -0.73 14.14 -6.89
N SER A 14 -1.14 15.23 -7.54
CA SER A 14 -0.51 15.77 -8.74
C SER A 14 0.81 16.51 -8.46
N ARG A 15 1.15 16.77 -7.20
CA ARG A 15 2.33 17.55 -6.80
C ARG A 15 3.59 16.69 -6.62
N ASN A 16 3.71 15.61 -7.38
CA ASN A 16 4.78 14.64 -7.19
C ASN A 16 6.16 15.21 -7.59
N THR A 17 6.93 15.63 -6.60
CA THR A 17 8.33 16.02 -6.76
C THR A 17 9.31 15.05 -6.09
N ARG A 18 8.81 14.06 -5.32
CA ARG A 18 9.62 13.09 -4.55
C ARG A 18 8.86 11.79 -4.26
N GLY A 19 9.50 10.65 -4.50
CA GLY A 19 8.92 9.30 -4.32
C GLY A 19 8.34 8.75 -5.63
N HIS A 20 7.43 7.78 -5.54
CA HIS A 20 6.81 7.15 -6.72
C HIS A 20 5.71 8.01 -7.35
N GLY A 21 5.46 7.85 -8.65
CA GLY A 21 4.50 8.61 -9.45
C GLY A 21 3.02 8.57 -9.02
N MET A 22 2.64 7.57 -8.23
CA MET A 22 1.23 7.22 -7.99
C MET A 22 0.80 7.48 -6.55
N LYS A 23 1.15 8.62 -5.96
CA LYS A 23 0.79 8.91 -4.56
C LYS A 23 -0.67 9.33 -4.47
N LEU A 24 -1.32 8.94 -3.37
CA LEU A 24 -2.67 9.35 -3.02
C LEU A 24 -2.63 10.58 -2.11
N LYS A 25 -3.55 11.51 -2.34
CA LYS A 25 -3.72 12.70 -1.51
C LYS A 25 -4.25 12.27 -0.15
N LYS A 26 -3.50 12.57 0.92
CA LYS A 26 -3.95 12.38 2.30
C LYS A 26 -4.79 13.61 2.70
N THR A 27 -6.05 13.40 3.08
CA THR A 27 -6.90 14.48 3.59
C THR A 27 -6.48 14.84 5.01
N MET A 28 -6.06 16.09 5.20
CA MET A 28 -5.70 16.60 6.52
C MET A 28 -6.95 16.73 7.37
N CYS A 29 -7.05 15.93 8.43
CA CYS A 29 -8.21 15.90 9.31
C CYS A 29 -7.82 16.49 10.66
N ARG A 30 -8.60 17.45 11.18
CA ARG A 30 -8.34 18.09 12.48
C ARG A 30 -8.61 17.20 13.70
N ARG A 31 -9.31 16.08 13.52
CA ARG A 31 -9.63 15.12 14.59
C ARG A 31 -8.73 13.91 14.46
N GLU A 32 -7.98 13.58 15.51
CA GLU A 32 -7.11 12.41 15.61
C GLU A 32 -7.82 11.11 15.20
N MET A 33 -9.11 10.97 15.54
CA MET A 33 -9.91 9.80 15.16
C MET A 33 -9.99 9.57 13.65
N ARG A 34 -10.04 10.64 12.84
CA ARG A 34 -10.09 10.54 11.38
C ARG A 34 -8.69 10.34 10.78
N GLU A 35 -7.64 10.79 11.47
CA GLU A 35 -6.25 10.52 11.09
C GLU A 35 -5.91 9.03 11.15
N TYR A 36 -6.33 8.33 12.21
CA TYR A 36 -6.10 6.89 12.37
C TYR A 36 -7.19 6.00 11.74
N SER A 37 -8.11 6.61 10.99
CA SER A 37 -9.12 5.86 10.25
C SER A 37 -8.49 4.92 9.22
N PHE A 38 -9.21 3.84 8.88
CA PHE A 38 -8.73 2.85 7.93
C PHE A 38 -8.29 3.47 6.58
N PRO A 39 -9.08 4.35 5.93
CA PRO A 39 -8.67 4.96 4.65
C PRO A 39 -7.37 5.74 4.74
N ASN A 40 -7.20 6.55 5.79
CA ASN A 40 -5.98 7.35 5.96
C ASN A 40 -4.74 6.49 6.23
N ARG A 41 -4.87 5.41 7.00
CA ARG A 41 -3.79 4.44 7.21
C ARG A 41 -3.42 3.71 5.91
N SER A 42 -4.41 3.35 5.10
CA SER A 42 -4.16 2.73 3.79
C SER A 42 -3.44 3.66 2.82
N ILE A 43 -3.82 4.94 2.77
CA ILE A 43 -3.15 5.98 1.96
C ILE A 43 -1.69 6.14 2.40
N GLU A 44 -1.43 6.14 3.71
CA GLU A 44 -0.08 6.26 4.25
C GLU A 44 0.80 5.06 3.91
N ILE A 45 0.27 3.84 4.06
CA ILE A 45 0.97 2.62 3.65
C ILE A 45 1.31 2.67 2.16
N TRP A 46 0.34 3.04 1.32
CA TRP A 46 0.52 3.13 -0.13
C TRP A 46 1.60 4.15 -0.52
N ASN A 47 1.55 5.35 0.04
CA ASN A 47 2.49 6.43 -0.27
C ASN A 47 3.94 6.18 0.16
N ASN A 48 4.15 5.21 1.05
CA ASN A 48 5.46 4.80 1.53
C ASN A 48 6.03 3.59 0.77
N LEU A 49 5.28 3.00 -0.15
CA LEU A 49 5.77 1.91 -0.99
C LEU A 49 6.84 2.40 -1.98
N ASN A 50 7.73 1.49 -2.35
CA ASN A 50 8.73 1.74 -3.37
C ASN A 50 8.08 1.77 -4.76
N GLU A 51 8.66 2.56 -5.66
CA GLU A 51 8.18 2.67 -7.04
C GLU A 51 8.14 1.34 -7.78
N THR A 52 9.11 0.45 -7.53
CA THR A 52 9.18 -0.89 -8.12
C THR A 52 8.01 -1.79 -7.72
N VAL A 53 7.50 -1.62 -6.50
CA VAL A 53 6.33 -2.34 -5.99
C VAL A 53 5.08 -1.77 -6.66
N VAL A 54 4.95 -0.45 -6.71
CA VAL A 54 3.75 0.23 -7.23
C VAL A 54 3.61 0.09 -8.74
N GLN A 55 4.72 0.04 -9.49
CA GLN A 55 4.75 -0.13 -10.95
C GLN A 55 4.74 -1.60 -11.39
N ALA A 56 4.46 -2.55 -10.50
CA ALA A 56 4.35 -3.96 -10.87
C ALA A 56 3.26 -4.16 -11.95
N ILE A 57 3.62 -4.88 -13.01
CA ILE A 57 2.77 -5.04 -14.20
C ILE A 57 1.56 -5.93 -13.92
N ASN A 58 1.74 -6.92 -13.04
CA ASN A 58 0.71 -7.91 -12.72
C ASN A 58 0.56 -8.08 -11.21
N ILE A 59 -0.59 -8.61 -10.80
CA ILE A 59 -0.96 -8.79 -9.39
C ILE A 59 0.01 -9.74 -8.67
N SER A 60 0.53 -10.76 -9.37
CA SER A 60 1.45 -11.73 -8.77
C SER A 60 2.79 -11.08 -8.42
N ASP A 61 3.32 -10.27 -9.33
CA ASP A 61 4.56 -9.51 -9.18
C ASP A 61 4.39 -8.43 -8.11
N PHE A 62 3.23 -7.77 -8.07
CA PHE A 62 2.89 -6.83 -6.99
C PHE A 62 2.95 -7.53 -5.61
N LYS A 63 2.32 -8.70 -5.47
CA LYS A 63 2.32 -9.47 -4.22
C LYS A 63 3.72 -9.88 -3.81
N ALA A 64 4.50 -10.44 -4.73
CA ALA A 64 5.87 -10.87 -4.47
C ALA A 64 6.75 -9.70 -3.99
N LYS A 65 6.73 -8.58 -4.73
CA LYS A 65 7.49 -7.38 -4.38
C LYS A 65 7.03 -6.72 -3.09
N LEU A 66 5.73 -6.75 -2.80
CA LEU A 66 5.17 -6.25 -1.55
C LEU A 66 5.61 -7.12 -0.36
N ASP A 67 5.62 -8.44 -0.53
CA ASP A 67 6.10 -9.38 0.49
C ASP A 67 7.59 -9.18 0.77
N ASP A 68 8.41 -9.03 -0.28
CA ASP A 68 9.84 -8.73 -0.14
C ASP A 68 10.08 -7.38 0.55
N TYR A 69 9.30 -6.35 0.20
CA TYR A 69 9.34 -5.03 0.84
C TYR A 69 9.01 -5.11 2.34
N ARG A 70 8.04 -5.95 2.74
CA ARG A 70 7.58 -6.06 4.13
C ARG A 70 8.45 -6.94 5.01
N HIS A 71 9.00 -8.03 4.46
CA HIS A 71 9.69 -9.04 5.25
C HIS A 71 11.22 -8.98 5.09
N GLY A 72 11.73 -8.10 4.21
CA GLY A 72 13.08 -8.21 3.66
C GLY A 72 13.23 -9.53 2.89
N ASN A 73 14.40 -9.79 2.28
CA ASN A 73 14.72 -11.03 1.56
C ASN A 73 14.76 -12.30 2.46
N ARG A 74 13.73 -12.52 3.29
CA ARG A 74 13.54 -13.68 4.15
C ARG A 74 12.66 -14.74 3.48
N THR A 75 12.02 -14.40 2.35
CA THR A 75 11.14 -15.26 1.53
C THR A 75 11.88 -16.40 0.83
N ALA A 76 13.19 -16.30 0.61
CA ALA A 76 14.00 -17.41 0.07
C ALA A 76 14.09 -18.64 1.00
N GLN A 77 13.76 -18.50 2.29
CA GLN A 77 13.83 -19.62 3.25
C GLN A 77 12.47 -20.22 3.65
N ALA A 78 11.35 -19.52 3.41
CA ALA A 78 10.04 -20.01 3.88
C ALA A 78 9.32 -20.91 2.84
N TYR A 79 9.48 -20.65 1.55
CA TYR A 79 8.85 -21.46 0.48
C TYR A 79 9.57 -22.79 0.19
N SER A 80 10.83 -22.94 0.61
CA SER A 80 11.57 -24.20 0.56
C SER A 80 11.25 -25.16 1.72
N SER A 81 10.41 -24.74 2.68
CA SER A 81 10.09 -25.51 3.89
C SER A 81 8.72 -26.21 3.86
N PHE A 82 7.89 -25.99 2.82
CA PHE A 82 6.65 -26.76 2.66
C PHE A 82 6.94 -28.06 1.91
N PRO A 83 6.84 -29.25 2.53
CA PRO A 83 6.98 -30.50 1.81
C PRO A 83 5.78 -30.69 0.88
N VAL A 84 6.03 -30.60 -0.43
CA VAL A 84 5.09 -31.06 -1.45
C VAL A 84 4.92 -32.57 -1.23
N LYS A 85 3.78 -32.97 -0.66
CA LYS A 85 3.41 -34.38 -0.61
C LYS A 85 3.02 -34.77 -2.03
N HIS A 86 3.89 -35.50 -2.71
CA HIS A 86 3.52 -36.23 -3.91
C HIS A 86 2.41 -37.23 -3.53
N ASN A 87 1.30 -37.17 -4.26
CA ASN A 87 0.26 -38.18 -4.29
C ASN A 87 0.21 -38.75 -5.71
#